data_AF-A0A936V8R3-F1
#
_entry.id   AF-A0A936V8R3-F1
#
_cell.length_a   1.000
_cell.length_b   1.000
_cell.length_c   1.000
_cell.angle_alpha   90.00
_cell.angle_beta   90.00
_cell.angle_gamma   90.00
#
_symmetry.space_group_name_H-M   'P 1'
#
loop_
_entity.id
_entity.type
_entity.pdbx_description
1 polymer ?
#
loop_
_entity_poly.entity_id
_entity_poly.type
_entity_poly.pdbx_seq_one_letter_code
_entity_poly.pdbx_strand_id
1 'polypeptide(L)'
;MNLNVIEDFLRRHRHVDIIEAVVDTTWANDAAVPFLNLWAWKVSDKARLDDAQRKVCETGDPGFWYDLLDEAGSLAFEVEVGAHYPDWPAGIAEGDATILARLSALARPHLQQTSGQLRVVFHHVDAWPLIEIDARDAAQNLHGM
;
A
#
# COMPACT_ATOMS: atom_id res chain seq x y z
N MET A 1 0.15 -1.85 -14.83
CA MET A 1 1.11 -1.87 -13.71
C MET A 1 2.51 -2.29 -14.16
N ASN A 2 3.50 -1.39 -14.00
CA ASN A 2 4.91 -1.65 -14.31
C ASN A 2 5.61 -2.32 -13.12
N LEU A 3 5.73 -3.65 -13.15
CA LEU A 3 6.26 -4.43 -12.01
C LEU A 3 7.72 -4.13 -11.71
N ASN A 4 8.53 -3.82 -12.73
CA ASN A 4 9.96 -3.55 -12.54
C ASN A 4 10.18 -2.28 -11.69
N VAL A 5 9.34 -1.26 -11.89
CA VAL A 5 9.41 -0.01 -11.11
C VAL A 5 9.09 -0.27 -9.64
N ILE A 6 8.07 -1.10 -9.37
CA ILE A 6 7.68 -1.48 -8.00
C ILE A 6 8.79 -2.30 -7.34
N GLU A 7 9.34 -3.29 -8.04
CA GLU A 7 10.43 -4.13 -7.54
C GLU A 7 11.68 -3.28 -7.21
N ASP A 8 12.05 -2.36 -8.09
CA ASP A 8 13.18 -1.45 -7.85
C ASP A 8 12.95 -0.53 -6.65
N PHE A 9 11.71 -0.05 -6.46
CA PHE A 9 11.33 0.74 -5.29
C PHE A 9 11.51 -0.08 -4.01
N LEU A 10 10.90 -1.27 -3.94
CA LEU A 10 11.01 -2.18 -2.78
C LEU A 10 12.47 -2.52 -2.46
N ARG A 11 13.28 -2.83 -3.48
CA ARG A 11 14.69 -3.15 -3.34
C ARG A 11 15.51 -1.98 -2.78
N ARG A 12 15.24 -0.75 -3.23
CA ARG A 12 15.93 0.47 -2.78
C ARG A 12 15.57 0.82 -1.34
N HIS A 13 14.30 0.66 -0.99
CA HIS A 13 13.74 1.10 0.29
C HIS A 13 13.60 -0.01 1.33
N ARG A 14 14.15 -1.21 1.13
CA ARG A 14 14.13 -2.33 2.10
C ARG A 14 14.64 -2.03 3.52
N HIS A 15 15.27 -0.89 3.72
CA HIS A 15 15.82 -0.44 5.00
C HIS A 15 14.84 0.43 5.80
N VAL A 16 13.69 0.81 5.22
CA VAL A 16 12.65 1.58 5.91
C VAL A 16 11.78 0.68 6.78
N ASP A 17 10.85 1.28 7.52
CA ASP A 17 9.98 0.52 8.44
C ASP A 17 8.67 0.10 7.76
N ILE A 18 8.11 0.96 6.89
CA ILE A 18 6.85 0.70 6.16
C ILE A 18 7.00 1.08 4.70
N ILE A 19 6.53 0.21 3.79
CA ILE A 19 6.17 0.59 2.43
C ILE A 19 4.65 0.63 2.36
N GLU A 20 4.12 1.79 2.01
CA GLU A 20 2.69 2.00 1.83
C GLU A 20 2.39 2.03 0.33
N ALA A 21 1.42 1.23 -0.09
CA ALA A 21 0.92 1.15 -1.44
C ALA A 21 -0.52 1.68 -1.47
N VAL A 22 -0.73 2.85 -2.05
CA VAL A 22 -2.01 3.55 -2.04
C VAL A 22 -2.58 3.60 -3.44
N VAL A 23 -3.80 3.10 -3.64
CA VAL A 23 -4.55 3.38 -4.86
C VAL A 23 -5.20 4.75 -4.72
N ASP A 24 -4.83 5.65 -5.63
CA ASP A 24 -5.37 7.00 -5.72
C ASP A 24 -5.81 7.27 -7.16
N THR A 25 -6.65 8.28 -7.36
CA THR A 25 -7.11 8.68 -8.68
C THR A 25 -6.61 10.04 -9.08
N THR A 26 -6.30 10.18 -10.37
CA THR A 26 -6.10 11.48 -11.00
C THR A 26 -6.95 11.58 -12.25
N TRP A 27 -7.05 12.78 -12.81
CA TRP A 27 -7.81 13.04 -14.03
C TRP A 27 -6.93 12.89 -15.26
N ALA A 28 -7.35 12.04 -16.20
CA ALA A 28 -6.76 11.94 -17.53
C ALA A 28 -7.88 11.83 -18.58
N ASN A 29 -7.85 12.69 -19.59
CA ASN A 29 -8.85 12.74 -20.68
C ASN A 29 -10.30 12.74 -20.17
N ASP A 30 -10.60 13.62 -19.20
CA ASP A 30 -11.94 13.77 -18.58
C ASP A 30 -12.47 12.51 -17.85
N ALA A 31 -11.61 11.55 -17.56
CA ALA A 31 -11.93 10.37 -16.76
C ALA A 31 -11.01 10.28 -15.53
N ALA A 32 -11.56 9.74 -14.43
CA ALA A 32 -10.77 9.37 -13.26
C ALA A 32 -10.02 8.07 -13.56
N VAL A 33 -8.70 8.09 -13.43
CA VAL A 33 -7.82 6.94 -13.70
C VAL A 33 -7.10 6.56 -12.41
N PRO A 34 -7.13 5.27 -12.01
CA PRO A 34 -6.46 4.83 -10.81
C PRO A 34 -4.96 4.60 -11.04
N PHE A 35 -4.18 5.06 -10.08
CA PHE A 35 -2.73 4.89 -9.98
C PHE A 35 -2.37 4.24 -8.66
N LEU A 36 -1.30 3.46 -8.66
CA LEU A 36 -0.68 2.94 -7.46
C LEU A 36 0.47 3.84 -7.05
N ASN A 37 0.29 4.57 -5.97
CA ASN A 37 1.33 5.35 -5.32
C ASN A 37 2.09 4.47 -4.33
N LEU A 38 3.41 4.63 -4.26
CA LEU A 38 4.24 3.96 -3.27
C LEU A 38 4.93 4.99 -2.40
N TRP A 39 4.94 4.76 -1.09
CA TRP A 39 5.66 5.59 -0.13
C TRP A 39 6.52 4.70 0.77
N ALA A 40 7.70 5.20 1.10
CA ALA A 40 8.64 4.54 1.97
C ALA A 40 8.80 5.38 3.23
N TRP A 41 8.45 4.79 4.37
CA TRP A 41 8.33 5.51 5.64
C TRP A 41 9.30 4.97 6.69
N LYS A 42 9.93 5.91 7.40
CA LYS A 42 10.55 5.66 8.69
C LYS A 42 9.55 5.98 9.79
N VAL A 43 9.45 5.10 10.79
CA VAL A 43 8.53 5.30 11.91
C VAL A 43 9.31 5.98 13.04
N SER A 44 8.93 7.20 13.39
CA SER A 44 9.59 8.00 14.42
C SER A 44 9.34 7.46 15.83
N ASP A 45 8.15 6.89 16.08
CA ASP A 45 7.79 6.23 17.34
C ASP A 45 6.99 4.94 17.10
N LYS A 46 7.70 3.80 17.06
CA LYS A 46 7.11 2.48 16.84
C LYS A 46 6.13 2.05 17.94
N ALA A 47 6.31 2.53 19.17
CA ALA A 47 5.46 2.14 20.29
C ALA A 47 4.05 2.75 20.19
N ARG A 48 3.89 3.82 19.41
CA ARG A 48 2.62 4.53 19.22
C ARG A 48 1.87 4.16 17.94
N LEU A 49 2.50 3.38 17.05
CA LEU A 49 1.96 3.12 15.73
C LEU A 49 0.60 2.39 15.76
N ASP A 50 0.46 1.38 16.63
CA ASP A 50 -0.79 0.63 16.78
C ASP A 50 -1.91 1.49 17.38
N ASP A 51 -1.58 2.37 18.35
CA ASP A 51 -2.53 3.33 18.93
C ASP A 51 -2.98 4.36 17.89
N ALA A 52 -2.05 4.87 17.08
CA ALA A 52 -2.35 5.77 15.98
C ALA A 52 -3.28 5.11 14.96
N GLN A 53 -2.97 3.90 14.50
CA GLN A 53 -3.83 3.17 13.56
C GLN A 53 -5.24 2.94 14.12
N ARG A 54 -5.35 2.57 15.41
CA ARG A 54 -6.65 2.46 16.07
C ARG A 54 -7.42 3.79 16.07
N LYS A 55 -6.75 4.91 16.37
CA LYS A 55 -7.36 6.24 16.32
C LYS A 55 -7.84 6.61 14.92
N VAL A 56 -7.10 6.25 13.87
CA VAL A 56 -7.57 6.45 12.50
C VAL A 56 -8.88 5.67 12.27
N CYS A 57 -8.95 4.40 12.68
CA CYS A 57 -10.18 3.61 12.57
C CYS A 57 -11.36 4.19 13.38
N GLU A 58 -11.09 4.81 14.53
CA GLU A 58 -12.12 5.41 15.40
C GLU A 58 -12.60 6.78 14.89
N THR A 59 -11.72 7.57 14.30
CA THR A 59 -11.97 8.99 13.97
C THR A 59 -12.11 9.25 12.48
N GLY A 60 -11.59 8.36 11.63
CA GLY A 60 -11.41 8.58 10.20
C GLY A 60 -10.30 9.56 9.86
N ASP A 61 -9.55 10.10 10.85
CA ASP A 61 -8.48 11.06 10.62
C ASP A 61 -7.13 10.32 10.48
N PRO A 62 -6.56 10.23 9.26
CA PRO A 62 -5.30 9.55 9.04
C PRO A 62 -4.09 10.32 9.59
N GLY A 63 -4.26 11.59 9.97
CA GLY A 63 -3.20 12.43 10.51
C GLY A 63 -2.50 11.81 11.72
N PHE A 64 -3.25 11.10 12.58
CA PHE A 64 -2.65 10.39 13.72
C PHE A 64 -1.59 9.37 13.32
N TRP A 65 -1.76 8.70 12.18
CA TRP A 65 -0.80 7.73 11.66
C TRP A 65 0.34 8.42 10.93
N TYR A 66 0.04 9.36 10.03
CA TYR A 66 1.05 10.11 9.28
C TYR A 66 1.96 10.98 10.16
N ASP A 67 1.48 11.48 11.30
CA ASP A 67 2.28 12.22 12.29
C ASP A 67 3.46 11.41 12.86
N LEU A 68 3.43 10.07 12.74
CA LEU A 68 4.48 9.17 13.19
C LEU A 68 5.44 8.73 12.08
N LEU A 69 5.26 9.25 10.85
CA LEU A 69 5.98 8.80 9.68
C LEU A 69 6.85 9.91 9.09
N ASP A 70 8.10 9.56 8.83
CA ASP A 70 9.05 10.39 8.10
C ASP A 70 9.25 9.80 6.69
N GLU A 71 9.02 10.61 5.65
CA GLU A 71 9.19 10.18 4.27
C GLU A 71 10.66 9.91 3.96
N ALA A 72 10.96 8.70 3.49
CA ALA A 72 12.28 8.29 2.98
C ALA A 72 12.31 8.18 1.44
N GLY A 73 11.16 8.22 0.79
CA GLY A 73 11.02 8.27 -0.67
C GLY A 73 9.60 7.90 -1.12
N SER A 74 9.24 8.31 -2.32
CA SER A 74 7.91 8.08 -2.88
C SER A 74 7.95 7.89 -4.39
N LEU A 75 6.87 7.34 -4.92
CA LEU A 75 6.57 7.16 -6.33
C LEU A 75 5.07 7.46 -6.50
N ALA A 76 4.72 8.64 -7.00
CA ALA A 76 3.33 9.09 -7.10
C ALA A 76 2.91 9.29 -8.55
N PHE A 77 1.76 8.73 -8.94
CA PHE A 77 1.15 8.82 -10.28
C PHE A 77 2.03 8.33 -11.44
N GLU A 78 2.98 7.43 -11.17
CA GLU A 78 3.83 6.79 -12.20
C GLU A 78 3.38 5.38 -12.56
N VAL A 79 2.60 4.72 -11.69
CA VAL A 79 2.18 3.32 -11.88
C VAL A 79 0.68 3.28 -12.16
N GLU A 80 0.31 3.37 -13.42
CA GLU A 80 -1.08 3.21 -13.83
C GLU A 80 -1.57 1.78 -13.58
N VAL A 81 -2.74 1.68 -12.94
CA VAL A 81 -3.38 0.40 -12.59
C VAL A 81 -4.77 0.23 -13.21
N GLY A 82 -5.22 1.15 -14.07
CA GLY A 82 -6.55 1.11 -14.71
C GLY A 82 -6.89 -0.24 -15.35
N ALA A 83 -5.95 -0.91 -16.01
CA ALA A 83 -6.16 -2.23 -16.61
C ALA A 83 -6.47 -3.35 -15.61
N HIS A 84 -6.24 -3.13 -14.30
CA HIS A 84 -6.61 -4.05 -13.23
C HIS A 84 -8.00 -3.75 -12.65
N TYR A 85 -8.59 -2.61 -13.00
CA TYR A 85 -9.93 -2.21 -12.60
C TYR A 85 -10.82 -2.02 -13.85
N PRO A 86 -11.22 -3.10 -14.55
CA PRO A 86 -11.92 -3.00 -15.83
C PRO A 86 -13.28 -2.30 -15.71
N ASP A 87 -13.95 -2.44 -14.56
CA ASP A 87 -15.23 -1.81 -14.25
C ASP A 87 -15.06 -0.66 -13.24
N TRP A 88 -13.96 0.09 -13.31
CA TRP A 88 -13.71 1.20 -12.38
C TRP A 88 -14.87 2.24 -12.41
N PRO A 89 -15.41 2.66 -11.24
CA PRO A 89 -15.07 2.26 -9.87
C PRO A 89 -15.95 1.14 -9.27
N ALA A 90 -16.86 0.52 -10.02
CA ALA A 90 -17.76 -0.52 -9.52
C ALA A 90 -17.04 -1.86 -9.19
N GLY A 91 -15.90 -2.14 -9.84
CA GLY A 91 -15.14 -3.39 -9.71
C GLY A 91 -13.93 -3.35 -8.77
N ILE A 92 -13.94 -2.55 -7.70
CA ILE A 92 -12.78 -2.35 -6.82
C ILE A 92 -12.25 -3.67 -6.23
N ALA A 93 -13.11 -4.54 -5.72
CA ALA A 93 -12.68 -5.77 -5.04
C ALA A 93 -11.87 -6.72 -5.96
N GLU A 94 -12.25 -6.84 -7.23
CA GLU A 94 -11.56 -7.70 -8.20
C GLU A 94 -10.19 -7.11 -8.60
N GLY A 95 -10.14 -5.78 -8.74
CA GLY A 95 -8.89 -5.08 -8.99
C GLY A 95 -7.94 -5.16 -7.79
N ASP A 96 -8.45 -4.97 -6.58
CA ASP A 96 -7.67 -5.08 -5.35
C ASP A 96 -7.09 -6.48 -5.18
N ALA A 97 -7.87 -7.53 -5.43
CA ALA A 97 -7.37 -8.90 -5.41
C ALA A 97 -6.19 -9.09 -6.37
N THR A 98 -6.27 -8.51 -7.57
CA THR A 98 -5.20 -8.57 -8.57
C THR A 98 -3.96 -7.78 -8.16
N ILE A 99 -4.14 -6.57 -7.62
CA ILE A 99 -3.04 -5.71 -7.16
C ILE A 99 -2.35 -6.33 -5.95
N LEU A 100 -3.11 -6.75 -4.93
CA LEU A 100 -2.61 -7.40 -3.72
C LEU A 100 -1.83 -8.67 -4.05
N ALA A 101 -2.31 -9.53 -4.95
CA ALA A 101 -1.59 -10.73 -5.35
C ALA A 101 -0.21 -10.41 -5.95
N ARG A 102 -0.13 -9.38 -6.78
CA ARG A 102 1.12 -8.95 -7.42
C ARG A 102 2.06 -8.27 -6.44
N LEU A 103 1.55 -7.36 -5.61
CA LEU A 103 2.33 -6.73 -4.55
C LEU A 103 2.87 -7.76 -3.55
N SER A 104 2.06 -8.74 -3.15
CA SER A 104 2.48 -9.83 -2.28
C SER A 104 3.61 -10.66 -2.89
N ALA A 105 3.52 -10.98 -4.17
CA ALA A 105 4.57 -11.71 -4.88
C ALA A 105 5.89 -10.92 -4.91
N LEU A 106 5.83 -9.61 -5.15
CA LEU A 106 7.01 -8.73 -5.18
C LEU A 106 7.59 -8.43 -3.79
N ALA A 107 6.73 -8.25 -2.78
CA ALA A 107 7.15 -7.91 -1.42
C ALA A 107 7.79 -9.10 -0.70
N ARG A 108 7.34 -10.33 -0.96
CA ARG A 108 7.74 -11.53 -0.21
C ARG A 108 9.27 -11.71 -0.07
N PRO A 109 10.09 -11.62 -1.13
CA PRO A 109 11.54 -11.75 -0.98
C PRO A 109 12.14 -10.69 -0.05
N HIS A 110 11.63 -9.47 -0.09
CA HIS A 110 12.11 -8.37 0.75
C HIS A 110 11.72 -8.54 2.21
N LEU A 111 10.47 -8.94 2.47
CA LEU A 111 9.99 -9.25 3.82
C LEU A 111 10.82 -10.38 4.48
N GLN A 112 11.18 -11.40 3.69
CA GLN A 112 12.06 -12.49 4.14
C GLN A 112 13.47 -12.00 4.46
N GLN A 113 14.06 -11.14 3.62
CA GLN A 113 15.39 -10.57 3.81
C GLN A 113 15.48 -9.68 5.06
N THR A 114 14.41 -8.95 5.38
CA THR A 114 14.36 -8.07 6.55
C THR A 114 13.92 -8.79 7.83
N SER A 115 13.70 -10.11 7.78
CA SER A 115 13.17 -10.89 8.91
C SER A 115 11.89 -10.28 9.50
N GLY A 116 11.01 -9.76 8.64
CA GLY A 116 9.76 -9.11 9.03
C GLY A 116 9.87 -7.72 9.67
N GLN A 117 11.05 -7.08 9.68
CA GLN A 117 11.20 -5.70 10.17
C GLN A 117 10.54 -4.66 9.25
N LEU A 118 10.50 -4.94 7.96
CA LEU A 118 9.76 -4.18 6.97
C LEU A 118 8.30 -4.60 6.99
N ARG A 119 7.38 -3.63 7.04
CA ARG A 119 5.96 -3.84 6.78
C ARG A 119 5.64 -3.33 5.38
N VAL A 120 4.77 -4.03 4.66
CA VAL A 120 4.20 -3.54 3.40
C VAL A 120 2.70 -3.51 3.57
N VAL A 121 2.07 -2.37 3.31
CA VAL A 121 0.63 -2.16 3.50
C VAL A 121 -0.03 -1.66 2.23
N PHE A 122 -1.30 -1.97 2.04
CA PHE A 122 -2.10 -1.58 0.89
C PHE A 122 -3.44 -0.98 1.32
N HIS A 123 -3.87 0.10 0.67
CA HIS A 123 -5.23 0.63 0.80
C HIS A 123 -5.57 1.57 -0.38
N HIS A 124 -6.80 2.06 -0.41
CA HIS A 124 -7.18 3.20 -1.26
C HIS A 124 -7.06 4.50 -0.46
N VAL A 125 -6.87 5.62 -1.15
CA VAL A 125 -6.92 6.94 -0.52
C VAL A 125 -8.21 7.08 0.31
N ASP A 126 -8.09 7.65 1.50
CA ASP A 126 -9.16 7.82 2.48
C ASP A 126 -9.87 6.52 2.95
N ALA A 127 -9.37 5.34 2.56
CA ALA A 127 -9.93 4.05 2.98
C ALA A 127 -9.08 3.40 4.08
N TRP A 128 -9.73 3.12 5.22
CA TRP A 128 -9.13 2.46 6.38
C TRP A 128 -10.01 1.30 6.84
N PRO A 129 -9.44 0.21 7.39
CA PRO A 129 -8.04 0.01 7.75
C PRO A 129 -7.14 -0.37 6.56
N LEU A 130 -5.83 -0.16 6.74
CA LEU A 130 -4.82 -0.69 5.81
C LEU A 130 -4.75 -2.22 5.86
N ILE A 131 -4.52 -2.81 4.69
CA ILE A 131 -4.31 -4.24 4.50
C ILE A 131 -2.81 -4.52 4.56
N GLU A 132 -2.37 -5.30 5.56
CA GLU A 132 -0.98 -5.73 5.63
C GLU A 132 -0.70 -6.87 4.63
N ILE A 133 0.35 -6.70 3.83
CA ILE A 133 0.85 -7.70 2.91
C ILE A 133 1.85 -8.57 3.66
N ASP A 134 1.43 -9.80 3.94
CA ASP A 134 2.19 -10.70 4.78
C ASP A 134 3.11 -11.62 3.96
N ALA A 135 4.24 -12.02 4.54
CA ALA A 135 5.18 -12.94 3.88
C ALA A 135 4.59 -14.35 3.71
N ARG A 136 3.52 -14.66 4.47
CA ARG A 136 2.97 -16.01 4.66
C ARG A 136 1.69 -16.28 3.86
N ASP A 137 0.85 -15.28 3.60
CA ASP A 137 -0.49 -15.51 3.03
C ASP A 137 -0.90 -14.44 2.01
N ALA A 138 -0.73 -14.75 0.72
CA ALA A 138 -1.20 -13.88 -0.39
C ALA A 138 -2.63 -14.22 -0.87
N ALA A 139 -3.38 -15.07 -0.16
CA ALA A 139 -4.65 -15.61 -0.68
C ALA A 139 -5.80 -15.75 0.35
N GLN A 140 -5.61 -15.47 1.64
CA GLN A 140 -6.65 -15.76 2.65
C GLN A 140 -7.44 -14.54 3.16
N ASN A 141 -6.96 -13.30 2.95
CA ASN A 141 -7.60 -12.10 3.51
C ASN A 141 -8.76 -11.52 2.69
N LEU A 142 -9.20 -12.17 1.60
CA LEU A 142 -10.32 -11.71 0.76
C LEU A 142 -11.68 -12.32 1.11
N HIS A 143 -11.77 -13.17 2.15
CA HIS A 143 -13.02 -13.84 2.55
C HIS A 143 -13.45 -13.57 4.00
N GLY A 144 -12.95 -12.48 4.60
CA GLY A 144 -13.15 -12.16 6.01
C GLY A 144 -13.87 -10.83 6.27
N MET A 145 -14.80 -10.40 5.41
CA MET A 145 -15.78 -9.35 5.71
C MET A 145 -17.12 -9.66 5.05
#